data_AF-A0AAW4BK55-F1
#
_entry.id   AF-A0AAW4BK55-F1
#
_cell.length_a   1.000
_cell.length_b   1.000
_cell.length_c   1.000
_cell.angle_alpha   90.00
_cell.angle_beta   90.00
_cell.angle_gamma   90.00
#
_symmetry.space_group_name_H-M   'P 1'
#
loop_
_entity.id
_entity.type
_entity.pdbx_description
1 polymer ?
#
loop_
_entity_poly.entity_id
_entity_poly.type
_entity_poly.pdbx_seq_one_letter_code
_entity_poly.pdbx_strand_id
1 'polypeptide(L)' 'MKIMFRISKMGFGGAEQVFISLAKSLMTNYRCDIHFVVDNLLGKNTNEPERFGCKLINLNVR' A
#
# COMPACT_ATOMS: atom_id res chain seq x y z
N MET A 1 3.87 -11.91 -10.80
CA MET A 1 4.68 -10.67 -10.95
C MET A 1 4.79 -10.01 -9.59
N LYS A 2 5.95 -9.42 -9.25
CA LYS A 2 6.13 -8.70 -7.97
C LYS A 2 6.10 -7.19 -8.24
N ILE A 3 5.34 -6.44 -7.44
CA ILE A 3 5.17 -4.99 -7.56
C ILE A 3 5.48 -4.34 -6.21
N MET A 4 6.27 -3.27 -6.21
CA MET A 4 6.53 -2.47 -5.02
C MET A 4 6.04 -1.03 -5.22
N PHE A 5 5.14 -0.59 -4.34
CA PHE A 5 4.75 0.81 -4.24
C PHE A 5 5.56 1.45 -3.12
N ARG A 6 6.41 2.44 -3.46
CA ARG A 6 7.12 3.25 -2.48
C ARG A 6 6.36 4.56 -2.29
N ILE A 7 5.84 4.79 -1.09
CA ILE A 7 5.06 5.97 -0.75
C ILE A 7 5.69 6.61 0.48
N SER A 8 5.81 7.94 0.52
CA SER A 8 6.42 8.58 1.70
C SER A 8 5.57 8.40 2.96
N LYS A 9 4.24 8.50 2.84
CA LYS A 9 3.33 8.38 3.98
C LYS A 9 2.13 7.53 3.60
N MET A 10 1.71 6.66 4.52
CA MET A 10 0.46 5.91 4.39
C MET A 10 -0.59 6.52 5.31
N GLY A 11 -1.71 6.95 4.75
CA GLY A 11 -2.79 7.61 5.47
C GLY A 11 -4.04 7.79 4.60
N PHE A 12 -4.96 8.67 5.03
CA PHE A 12 -6.21 8.95 4.32
C PHE A 12 -6.08 10.16 3.37
N GLY A 13 -5.05 10.16 2.52
CA GLY A 13 -4.85 11.14 1.47
C GLY A 13 -5.33 10.65 0.09
N GLY A 14 -5.43 11.57 -0.88
CA GLY A 14 -5.93 11.25 -2.21
C GLY A 14 -4.99 10.33 -3.01
N ALA A 15 -3.68 10.49 -2.86
CA ALA A 15 -2.71 9.66 -3.57
C ALA A 15 -2.72 8.21 -3.09
N GLU A 16 -2.80 8.01 -1.77
CA GLU A 16 -2.86 6.70 -1.13
C GLU A 16 -4.07 5.90 -1.60
N GLN A 17 -5.23 6.55 -1.73
CA GLN A 17 -6.44 5.93 -2.27
C GLN A 17 -6.27 5.45 -3.71
N VAL A 18 -5.52 6.18 -4.54
CA VAL A 18 -5.20 5.75 -5.92
C VAL A 18 -4.32 4.51 -5.90
N PHE A 19 -3.27 4.47 -5.08
CA PHE A 19 -2.41 3.28 -4.97
C PHE A 19 -3.17 2.06 -4.44
N ILE A 20 -4.05 2.24 -3.46
CA ILE A 20 -4.90 1.17 -2.93
C ILE A 20 -5.85 0.65 -4.02
N SER A 21 -6.52 1.54 -4.75
CA SER A 21 -7.44 1.17 -5.83
C SER A 21 -6.72 0.41 -6.94
N LEU A 22 -5.53 0.89 -7.34
CA LEU A 22 -4.68 0.24 -8.33
C LEU A 22 -4.23 -1.15 -7.86
N ALA A 23 -3.79 -1.28 -6.60
CA ALA A 23 -3.39 -2.56 -6.03
C ALA A 23 -4.55 -3.57 -6.02
N LYS A 24 -5.76 -3.12 -5.63
CA LYS A 24 -6.98 -3.95 -5.67
C LYS A 24 -7.25 -4.43 -7.10
N SER A 25 -7.24 -3.53 -8.08
CA SER A 25 -7.45 -3.89 -9.49
C SER A 25 -6.39 -4.87 -9.99
N LEU A 26 -5.12 -4.64 -9.65
CA LEU A 26 -4.03 -5.51 -10.06
C LEU A 26 -4.12 -6.89 -9.44
N MET A 27 -4.49 -7.03 -8.17
CA MET A 27 -4.65 -8.35 -7.54
C MET A 27 -5.88 -9.10 -7.99
N THR A 28 -6.98 -8.40 -8.31
CA THR A 28 -8.19 -9.03 -8.85
C THR A 28 -7.94 -9.60 -10.24
N ASN A 29 -7.25 -8.85 -11.11
CA ASN A 29 -7.06 -9.24 -12.51
C ASN A 29 -5.80 -10.08 -12.73
N TYR A 30 -4.82 -9.97 -11.83
CA TYR A 30 -3.52 -10.61 -11.96
C TYR A 30 -3.07 -11.22 -10.62
N ARG A 31 -2.42 -12.37 -10.65
CA ARG A 31 -1.78 -12.97 -9.46
C ARG A 31 -0.48 -12.24 -9.12
N CYS A 32 -0.60 -11.01 -8.64
CA CYS A 32 0.50 -10.14 -8.26
C CYS A 32 0.84 -10.27 -6.77
N ASP A 33 2.14 -10.26 -6.45
CA ASP A 33 2.65 -10.10 -5.08
C ASP A 33 2.98 -8.61 -4.88
N ILE A 34 2.13 -7.88 -4.16
CA ILE A 34 2.20 -6.43 -4.03
C ILE A 34 2.67 -6.03 -2.62
N HIS A 35 3.67 -5.16 -2.57
CA HIS A 35 4.30 -4.66 -1.35
C HIS A 35 4.19 -3.14 -1.32
N PHE A 36 3.64 -2.59 -0.24
CA PHE A 36 3.64 -1.16 0.07
C PHE A 36 4.81 -0.89 1.00
N VAL A 37 5.79 -0.12 0.52
CA VAL A 37 6.93 0.35 1.31
C VAL A 37 6.70 1.80 1.67
N VAL A 38 6.61 2.09 2.96
CA VAL A 38 6.18 3.41 3.46
C VAL A 38 7.18 3.97 4.45
N ASP A 39 7.50 5.26 4.37
CA ASP A 39 8.48 5.85 5.29
C ASP A 39 7.90 5.91 6.71
N ASN A 40 6.62 6.30 6.83
CA ASN A 40 5.84 6.31 8.08
C ASN A 40 4.35 5.98 7.87
N LEU A 41 3.75 5.42 8.91
CA LEU A 41 2.30 5.24 9.04
C LEU A 41 1.71 6.49 9.73
N LEU A 42 0.80 7.20 9.07
CA LEU A 42 0.22 8.45 9.56
C LEU A 42 -1.29 8.46 9.36
N GLY A 43 -2.03 8.48 10.47
CA GLY A 43 -3.50 8.62 10.47
C GLY A 43 -4.25 7.30 10.65
N LYS A 44 -5.51 7.27 10.19
CA LYS A 44 -6.41 6.11 10.30
C LYS A 44 -6.30 5.23 9.06
N ASN A 45 -6.61 3.94 9.20
CA ASN A 45 -6.66 2.95 8.10
C ASN A 45 -5.32 2.65 7.40
N THR A 46 -4.19 2.86 8.10
CA THR A 46 -2.85 2.58 7.55
C THR A 46 -2.64 1.12 7.14
N ASN A 47 -3.42 0.21 7.72
CA ASN A 47 -3.33 -1.24 7.51
C ASN A 47 -4.29 -1.71 6.40
N GLU A 48 -4.91 -0.80 5.65
CA GLU A 48 -5.83 -1.16 4.56
C GLU A 48 -5.19 -2.12 3.54
N PRO A 49 -3.94 -1.92 3.07
CA PRO A 49 -3.29 -2.85 2.14
C PRO A 49 -3.25 -4.30 2.61
N GLU A 50 -3.02 -4.51 3.90
CA GLU A 50 -2.92 -5.85 4.49
C GLU A 50 -4.28 -6.57 4.49
N ARG A 51 -5.38 -5.82 4.62
CA ARG A 51 -6.74 -6.40 4.65
C ARG A 51 -7.15 -7.08 3.36
N PHE A 52 -6.53 -6.73 2.23
CA PHE A 52 -6.82 -7.33 0.95
C PHE A 52 -5.66 -8.17 0.39
N GLY A 53 -4.64 -8.46 1.21
CA GLY A 53 -3.58 -9.42 0.88
C GLY A 53 -2.28 -8.81 0.34
N CYS A 54 -2.13 -7.49 0.34
CA CYS A 54 -0.83 -6.86 0.10
C CYS A 54 0.04 -6.90 1.36
N LYS A 55 1.36 -6.80 1.19
CA LYS A 55 2.29 -6.64 2.31
C LYS A 55 2.53 -5.16 2.58
N LEU A 56 2.53 -4.75 3.84
CA LEU A 56 2.88 -3.39 4.24
C LEU A 56 4.21 -3.42 5.00
N ILE A 57 5.17 -2.62 4.54
CA ILE A 57 6.53 -2.51 5.08
C ILE A 57 6.71 -1.06 5.51
N ASN A 58 6.74 -0.82 6.81
CA ASN A 58 7.03 0.49 7.36
C ASN A 58 8.54 0.62 7.65
N LEU A 59 9.19 1.62 7.06
CA LEU A 59 10.62 1.89 7.21
C LEU A 59 10.94 2.65 8.51
N ASN A 60 9.94 3.22 9.19
CA ASN A 60 10.10 4.03 10.41
C ASN A 60 11.14 5.16 10.26
N VAL A 61 11.13 5.87 9.13
CA VAL A 61 12.06 6.98 8.86
C VAL A 61 11.50 8.25 9.50
N ARG A 62 12.25 8.89 10.39
CA ARG A 62 11.81 10.09 11.13
C ARG A 62 11.58 11.31 10.24
#